data_AF-A0A1M4Z2G4-F1
#
_entry.id   AF-A0A1M4Z2G4-F1
#
_cell.length_a   1.000
_cell.length_b   1.000
_cell.length_c   1.000
_cell.angle_alpha   90.00
_cell.angle_beta   90.00
_cell.angle_gamma   90.00
#
_symmetry.space_group_name_H-M   'P 1'
#
loop_
_entity.id
_entity.type
_entity.pdbx_description
1 polymer ?
#
loop_
_entity_poly.entity_id
_entity_poly.type
_entity_poly.pdbx_seq_one_letter_code
_entity_poly.pdbx_strand_id
1 'polypeptide(L)'
;MLKRKKESLEKGSELLRKSSEENQGTLAQVMDGYSKLLIDDPVLPFKEENLQDIANNVDYGVLAALDGTWVSYNANYNQNIGKPSLAGGIHTTIMPSPGTNSGTIPGKFSFDCEEYIEKLTFSLVAGGVRNRGGASELFCGAVKYEQTIKSVNKEEGKPDLQYAGIHEENGMYLWLSDVYNHAATKESIEKDRGIHAFSDEDFKNYGYTGEYRDEPLVQISADENHKKYILLSELQPGQEYYEIIPAQELKPGDGIKGPYFIPDYSISRSGVIPHGSTITLLGDIAPDGNNYLINGSPKFPYGNAAWQTDHLAISQTMGGAGASPTHPIDLDQPAPAWVHEKLNDHNDKGSNKIYTQRILANDLYPYSVRPDLRLRDTLSGQNVTNYVLVQMSSKMKTGAQGGILNVPFVNRFVPTVEVDFRLWIETVIEDGKEILQLQYEQIVFFEFDFGNDGGTTSWPHIQVNTLRKLQDIPEDQRRVIEEQFFDCKPATSGTVETSNAASGCPYHKG
;
A
#
# COMPACT_ATOMS: atom_id res chain seq x y z
N MET A 1 -8.32 -7.62 9.02
CA MET A 1 -9.09 -8.19 7.89
C MET A 1 -10.61 -8.09 8.06
N LEU A 2 -11.30 -7.74 6.96
CA LEU A 2 -12.75 -7.80 6.79
C LEU A 2 -13.16 -8.97 5.90
N LYS A 3 -14.34 -9.53 6.14
CA LYS A 3 -15.01 -10.52 5.29
C LYS A 3 -16.37 -10.03 4.82
N ARG A 4 -16.86 -10.56 3.70
CA ARG A 4 -18.25 -10.37 3.27
C ARG A 4 -19.23 -10.96 4.29
N LYS A 5 -20.37 -10.28 4.51
CA LYS A 5 -21.48 -10.80 5.34
C LYS A 5 -22.11 -12.03 4.66
N LYS A 6 -22.69 -12.96 5.43
CA LYS A 6 -23.30 -14.18 4.86
C LYS A 6 -24.51 -13.88 3.97
N GLU A 7 -25.32 -12.90 4.34
CA GLU A 7 -26.49 -12.47 3.57
C GLU A 7 -26.14 -11.82 2.23
N SER A 8 -24.92 -11.28 2.07
CA SER A 8 -24.44 -10.75 0.79
C SER A 8 -23.97 -11.85 -0.17
N LEU A 9 -23.55 -13.00 0.35
CA LEU A 9 -23.18 -14.17 -0.45
C LEU A 9 -24.40 -14.86 -1.08
N GLU A 10 -25.53 -14.91 -0.37
CA GLU A 10 -26.77 -15.54 -0.87
C GLU A 10 -27.50 -14.69 -1.92
N LYS A 11 -27.26 -13.38 -1.96
CA LYS A 11 -27.85 -12.43 -2.92
C LYS A 11 -26.89 -12.09 -4.08
N GLY A 12 -26.05 -13.05 -4.49
CA GLY A 12 -24.97 -12.87 -5.47
C GLY A 12 -25.24 -11.80 -6.54
N SER A 13 -24.28 -10.88 -6.70
CA SER A 13 -24.30 -9.75 -7.64
C SER A 13 -25.36 -8.64 -7.43
N GLU A 14 -26.36 -8.80 -6.56
CA GLU A 14 -27.40 -7.78 -6.37
C GLU A 14 -26.97 -6.58 -5.51
N LEU A 15 -25.85 -6.65 -4.79
CA LEU A 15 -25.36 -5.51 -4.00
C LEU A 15 -24.87 -4.34 -4.85
N LEU A 16 -24.54 -4.56 -6.13
CA LEU A 16 -24.29 -3.50 -7.11
C LEU A 16 -25.55 -3.12 -7.92
N ARG A 17 -26.69 -3.80 -7.68
CA ARG A 17 -27.97 -3.60 -8.38
C ARG A 17 -29.15 -3.28 -7.47
N LYS A 18 -28.94 -3.05 -6.17
CA LYS A 18 -29.96 -2.38 -5.37
C LYS A 18 -30.11 -0.96 -5.91
N SER A 19 -31.26 -0.71 -6.53
CA SER A 19 -31.77 0.64 -6.73
C SER A 19 -31.61 1.40 -5.44
N SER A 20 -30.85 2.49 -5.50
CA SER A 20 -30.78 3.59 -4.54
C SER A 20 -31.92 3.56 -3.51
N GLU A 21 -31.67 3.01 -2.33
CA GLU A 21 -32.36 3.55 -1.16
C GLU A 21 -31.84 4.98 -1.02
N GLU A 22 -32.72 5.96 -1.23
CA GLU A 22 -32.43 7.39 -1.48
C GLU A 22 -31.63 8.13 -0.38
N ASN A 23 -31.10 7.44 0.64
CA ASN A 23 -30.49 8.05 1.82
C ASN A 23 -29.14 7.45 2.29
N GLN A 24 -28.53 6.49 1.57
CA GLN A 24 -27.21 5.96 1.94
C GLN A 24 -26.15 6.28 0.89
N GLY A 25 -25.04 6.89 1.33
CA GLY A 25 -23.93 7.26 0.46
C GLY A 25 -23.14 6.09 -0.11
N THR A 26 -22.46 6.32 -1.23
CA THR A 26 -21.75 5.33 -2.05
C THR A 26 -20.75 4.52 -1.23
N LEU A 27 -19.99 5.18 -0.34
CA LEU A 27 -19.01 4.50 0.51
C LEU A 27 -19.67 3.66 1.62
N ALA A 28 -20.78 4.14 2.18
CA ALA A 28 -21.55 3.39 3.18
C ALA A 28 -22.16 2.12 2.58
N GLN A 29 -22.66 2.20 1.35
CA GLN A 29 -23.17 1.04 0.60
C GLN A 29 -22.07 0.00 0.36
N VAL A 30 -20.88 0.44 -0.04
CA VAL A 30 -19.71 -0.46 -0.20
C VAL A 30 -19.40 -1.14 1.13
N MET A 31 -19.33 -0.39 2.23
CA MET A 31 -18.92 -0.92 3.53
C MET A 31 -19.98 -1.77 4.25
N ASP A 32 -21.28 -1.58 3.97
CA ASP A 32 -22.34 -2.39 4.59
C ASP A 32 -22.24 -3.89 4.22
N GLY A 33 -21.59 -4.22 3.10
CA GLY A 33 -21.35 -5.62 2.70
C GLY A 33 -20.39 -6.40 3.61
N TYR A 34 -19.71 -5.74 4.55
CA TYR A 34 -18.56 -6.31 5.26
C TYR A 34 -18.73 -6.40 6.78
N SER A 35 -18.02 -7.35 7.37
CA SER A 35 -17.91 -7.55 8.82
C SER A 35 -16.49 -7.96 9.19
N LYS A 36 -16.12 -7.81 10.47
CA LYS A 36 -14.82 -8.26 10.96
C LYS A 36 -14.68 -9.77 10.79
N LEU A 37 -13.56 -10.22 10.22
CA LEU A 37 -13.20 -11.64 10.22
C LEU A 37 -12.77 -12.05 11.63
N LEU A 38 -13.37 -13.11 12.15
CA LEU A 38 -13.07 -13.72 13.44
C LEU A 38 -12.34 -15.04 13.25
N ILE A 39 -11.54 -15.44 14.24
CA ILE A 39 -10.76 -16.70 14.17
C ILE A 39 -11.65 -17.94 14.06
N ASP A 40 -12.88 -17.87 14.56
CA ASP A 40 -13.85 -18.97 14.53
C ASP A 40 -14.72 -18.95 13.25
N ASP A 41 -14.47 -18.03 12.31
CA ASP A 41 -15.23 -17.96 11.08
C ASP A 41 -14.87 -19.14 10.15
N PRO A 42 -15.87 -19.89 9.64
CA PRO A 42 -15.61 -21.02 8.77
C PRO A 42 -15.10 -20.54 7.40
N VAL A 43 -14.11 -21.25 6.85
CA VAL A 43 -13.68 -21.05 5.46
C VAL A 43 -14.77 -21.50 4.50
N LEU A 44 -14.95 -20.76 3.41
CA LEU A 44 -15.97 -21.05 2.41
C LEU A 44 -15.59 -22.32 1.64
N PRO A 45 -16.44 -23.36 1.63
CA PRO A 45 -16.21 -24.49 0.75
C PRO A 45 -16.40 -24.05 -0.71
N PHE A 46 -15.47 -24.41 -1.59
CA PHE A 46 -15.72 -24.35 -3.03
C PHE A 46 -16.02 -25.74 -3.58
N LYS A 47 -16.75 -25.77 -4.69
CA LYS A 47 -16.86 -26.95 -5.55
C LYS A 47 -16.31 -26.58 -6.92
N GLU A 48 -15.59 -27.48 -7.58
CA GLU A 48 -15.00 -27.21 -8.90
C GLU A 48 -16.02 -26.71 -9.93
N GLU A 49 -17.26 -27.22 -9.87
CA GLU A 49 -18.37 -26.79 -10.73
C GLU A 49 -18.70 -25.29 -10.61
N ASN A 50 -18.42 -24.66 -9.46
CA ASN A 50 -18.69 -23.25 -9.19
C ASN A 50 -17.47 -22.35 -9.47
N LEU A 51 -16.34 -22.90 -9.92
CA LEU A 51 -15.08 -22.18 -9.99
C LEU A 51 -15.14 -20.98 -10.94
N GLN A 52 -15.81 -21.14 -12.09
CA GLN A 52 -15.97 -20.06 -13.04
C GLN A 52 -16.87 -18.95 -12.48
N ASP A 53 -17.91 -19.31 -11.73
CA ASP A 53 -18.81 -18.34 -11.11
C ASP A 53 -18.11 -17.56 -9.99
N ILE A 54 -17.28 -18.21 -9.18
CA ILE A 54 -16.43 -17.55 -8.18
C ILE A 54 -15.47 -16.59 -8.87
N ALA A 55 -14.79 -17.03 -9.93
CA ALA A 55 -13.89 -16.19 -10.71
C ALA A 55 -14.61 -14.98 -11.32
N ASN A 56 -15.84 -15.16 -11.82
CA ASN A 56 -16.60 -14.07 -12.44
C ASN A 56 -17.16 -13.05 -11.42
N ASN A 57 -17.36 -13.45 -10.16
CA ASN A 57 -18.00 -12.65 -9.10
C ASN A 57 -17.04 -12.29 -7.96
N VAL A 58 -15.79 -11.99 -8.30
CA VAL A 58 -14.75 -11.66 -7.31
C VAL A 58 -15.10 -10.42 -6.50
N ASP A 59 -14.59 -10.38 -5.28
CA ASP A 59 -14.63 -9.21 -4.44
C ASP A 59 -13.49 -8.23 -4.63
N TYR A 60 -13.82 -6.96 -4.81
CA TYR A 60 -12.84 -5.87 -4.78
C TYR A 60 -12.80 -5.14 -3.44
N GLY A 61 -13.65 -5.52 -2.46
CA GLY A 61 -13.61 -4.85 -1.15
C GLY A 61 -13.98 -3.38 -1.24
N VAL A 62 -13.33 -2.57 -0.40
CA VAL A 62 -13.39 -1.11 -0.50
C VAL A 62 -12.69 -0.57 -1.75
N LEU A 63 -11.80 -1.35 -2.38
CA LEU A 63 -11.05 -0.90 -3.55
C LEU A 63 -11.95 -0.68 -4.77
N ALA A 64 -13.17 -1.25 -4.77
CA ALA A 64 -14.20 -0.95 -5.77
C ALA A 64 -14.49 0.55 -5.89
N ALA A 65 -14.43 1.29 -4.77
CA ALA A 65 -14.68 2.72 -4.75
C ALA A 65 -13.61 3.54 -5.50
N LEU A 66 -12.44 2.96 -5.79
CA LEU A 66 -11.35 3.65 -6.46
C LEU A 66 -11.54 3.70 -7.98
N ASP A 67 -12.36 2.84 -8.58
CA ASP A 67 -12.44 2.68 -10.04
C ASP A 67 -12.67 4.00 -10.80
N GLY A 68 -11.86 4.25 -11.83
CA GLY A 68 -11.87 5.45 -12.68
C GLY A 68 -10.72 6.43 -12.40
N THR A 69 -10.79 7.62 -13.01
CA THR A 69 -9.69 8.60 -12.97
C THR A 69 -9.92 9.69 -11.91
N TRP A 70 -8.90 9.88 -11.08
CA TRP A 70 -8.81 10.88 -10.02
C TRP A 70 -7.75 11.90 -10.37
N VAL A 71 -8.00 13.14 -10.01
CA VAL A 71 -7.14 14.28 -10.32
C VAL A 71 -7.06 15.21 -9.13
N SER A 72 -5.97 15.96 -9.02
CA SER A 72 -5.75 16.89 -7.90
C SER A 72 -6.91 17.85 -7.73
N TYR A 73 -7.36 17.95 -6.48
CA TYR A 73 -8.30 18.94 -6.01
C TYR A 73 -7.53 19.92 -5.11
N ASN A 74 -7.46 21.18 -5.55
CA ASN A 74 -6.81 22.25 -4.81
C ASN A 74 -7.88 23.05 -4.04
N ALA A 75 -7.72 23.16 -2.73
CA ALA A 75 -8.52 24.05 -1.91
C ALA A 75 -7.65 24.86 -0.97
N ASN A 76 -7.98 26.16 -0.85
CA ASN A 76 -7.25 27.12 -0.03
C ASN A 76 -8.11 27.56 1.16
N TYR A 77 -8.55 26.61 1.99
CA TYR A 77 -9.44 26.92 3.12
C TYR A 77 -8.70 27.44 4.36
N ASN A 78 -7.42 27.12 4.52
CA ASN A 78 -6.62 27.65 5.63
C ASN A 78 -6.23 29.13 5.36
N GLN A 79 -6.94 30.04 6.02
CA GLN A 79 -6.72 31.48 5.91
C GLN A 79 -5.45 31.98 6.63
N ASN A 80 -4.83 31.16 7.47
CA ASN A 80 -3.60 31.53 8.18
C ASN A 80 -2.36 31.45 7.28
N ILE A 81 -2.47 30.84 6.09
CA ILE A 81 -1.40 30.78 5.10
C ILE A 81 -1.56 31.98 4.14
N GLY A 82 -0.62 32.92 4.23
CA GLY A 82 -0.70 34.19 3.49
C GLY A 82 -0.58 34.06 1.96
N LYS A 83 0.02 32.97 1.46
CA LYS A 83 0.16 32.69 0.03
C LYS A 83 -0.75 31.51 -0.36
N PRO A 84 -1.76 31.72 -1.23
CA PRO A 84 -2.57 30.64 -1.75
C PRO A 84 -1.71 29.61 -2.46
N SER A 85 -2.07 28.35 -2.29
CA SER A 85 -1.37 27.20 -2.86
C SER A 85 -1.70 27.02 -4.32
N LEU A 86 -0.68 26.64 -5.09
CA LEU A 86 -0.79 26.47 -6.53
C LEU A 86 -1.46 25.14 -6.90
N ALA A 87 -1.37 24.12 -6.03
CA ALA A 87 -2.01 22.83 -6.21
C ALA A 87 -2.34 22.14 -4.88
N GLY A 88 -3.05 21.02 -4.95
CA GLY A 88 -3.42 20.20 -3.79
C GLY A 88 -2.32 19.23 -3.31
N GLY A 89 -1.36 18.89 -4.18
CA GLY A 89 -0.30 17.94 -3.89
C GLY A 89 0.95 18.60 -3.31
N ILE A 90 1.60 17.94 -2.34
CA ILE A 90 2.92 18.32 -1.80
C ILE A 90 3.86 17.14 -1.89
N HIS A 91 5.03 17.36 -2.48
CA HIS A 91 6.11 16.39 -2.52
C HIS A 91 7.36 16.95 -1.87
N THR A 92 7.91 16.24 -0.90
CA THR A 92 9.21 16.57 -0.30
C THR A 92 10.23 15.51 -0.68
N THR A 93 11.34 15.95 -1.26
CA THR A 93 12.41 15.09 -1.74
C THR A 93 13.73 15.49 -1.10
N ILE A 94 14.56 14.50 -0.83
CA ILE A 94 15.97 14.72 -0.53
C ILE A 94 16.85 13.96 -1.50
N MET A 95 17.87 14.65 -1.99
CA MET A 95 18.83 14.10 -2.93
C MET A 95 20.26 14.39 -2.47
N PRO A 96 21.23 13.51 -2.75
CA PRO A 96 22.64 13.84 -2.61
C PRO A 96 22.94 15.11 -3.40
N SER A 97 23.69 16.04 -2.81
CA SER A 97 24.08 17.27 -3.51
C SER A 97 24.96 16.92 -4.72
N PRO A 98 24.81 17.62 -5.87
CA PRO A 98 25.63 17.34 -7.05
C PRO A 98 27.13 17.32 -6.74
N GLY A 99 27.83 16.30 -7.24
CA GLY A 99 29.27 16.11 -7.04
C GLY A 99 29.66 15.49 -5.69
N THR A 100 28.70 15.13 -4.84
CA THR A 100 28.96 14.46 -3.55
C THR A 100 28.82 12.95 -3.66
N ASN A 101 29.67 12.22 -2.93
CA ASN A 101 29.59 10.78 -2.75
C ASN A 101 30.39 10.39 -1.50
N SER A 102 30.17 9.17 -1.02
CA SER A 102 30.80 8.64 0.19
C SER A 102 32.32 8.55 0.14
N GLY A 103 32.91 8.49 -1.06
CA GLY A 103 34.36 8.45 -1.26
C GLY A 103 35.03 9.82 -1.39
N THR A 104 34.28 10.93 -1.51
CA THR A 104 34.86 12.28 -1.69
C THR A 104 34.33 13.28 -0.67
N ILE A 105 33.06 13.68 -0.81
CA ILE A 105 32.38 14.65 0.04
C ILE A 105 31.15 13.92 0.60
N PRO A 106 31.28 13.19 1.72
CA PRO A 106 30.16 12.49 2.31
C PRO A 106 29.14 13.47 2.91
N GLY A 107 27.88 13.02 3.01
CA GLY A 107 26.91 13.66 3.90
C GLY A 107 26.41 15.04 3.48
N LYS A 108 26.38 15.38 2.19
CA LYS A 108 25.78 16.63 1.69
C LYS A 108 24.53 16.38 0.86
N PHE A 109 23.44 17.04 1.25
CA PHE A 109 22.12 16.82 0.67
C PHE A 109 21.42 18.13 0.29
N SER A 110 20.60 18.05 -0.76
CA SER A 110 19.59 19.05 -1.09
C SER A 110 18.23 18.59 -0.59
N PHE A 111 17.42 19.56 -0.15
CA PHE A 111 16.02 19.34 0.18
C PHE A 111 15.20 20.18 -0.78
N ASP A 112 14.26 19.53 -1.46
CA ASP A 112 13.32 20.16 -2.36
C ASP A 112 11.90 19.88 -1.86
N CYS A 113 11.04 20.89 -1.95
CA CYS A 113 9.63 20.81 -1.60
C CYS A 113 8.84 21.47 -2.71
N GLU A 114 7.90 20.73 -3.30
CA GLU A 114 7.17 21.18 -4.47
C GLU A 114 5.67 21.00 -4.34
N GLU A 115 4.92 21.95 -4.88
CA GLU A 115 3.49 21.79 -5.15
C GLU A 115 3.32 21.11 -6.52
N TYR A 116 2.38 20.17 -6.62
CA TYR A 116 2.16 19.43 -7.85
C TYR A 116 0.69 19.13 -8.12
N ILE A 117 0.39 18.88 -9.40
CA ILE A 117 -0.87 18.28 -9.86
C ILE A 117 -0.63 16.84 -10.29
N GLU A 118 -1.67 16.02 -10.18
CA GLU A 118 -1.60 14.59 -10.37
C GLU A 118 -2.83 14.09 -11.13
N LYS A 119 -2.60 13.05 -11.93
CA LYS A 119 -3.61 12.16 -12.48
C LYS A 119 -3.33 10.74 -11.97
N LEU A 120 -4.33 10.14 -11.34
CA LEU A 120 -4.27 8.78 -10.81
C LEU A 120 -5.48 8.00 -11.35
N THR A 121 -5.24 7.00 -12.20
CA THR A 121 -6.30 6.17 -12.77
C THR A 121 -6.28 4.81 -12.10
N PHE A 122 -7.44 4.37 -11.63
CA PHE A 122 -7.65 2.99 -11.21
C PHE A 122 -8.54 2.25 -12.21
N SER A 123 -8.28 0.96 -12.39
CA SER A 123 -9.10 0.12 -13.26
C SER A 123 -9.28 -1.27 -12.64
N LEU A 124 -10.53 -1.65 -12.43
CA LEU A 124 -10.86 -3.01 -11.97
C LEU A 124 -10.43 -4.04 -13.04
N VAL A 125 -9.73 -5.08 -12.61
CA VAL A 125 -9.41 -6.23 -13.45
C VAL A 125 -10.61 -7.18 -13.42
N ALA A 126 -11.27 -7.34 -14.56
CA ALA A 126 -12.43 -8.21 -14.66
C ALA A 126 -12.09 -9.66 -14.26
N GLY A 127 -12.82 -10.16 -13.27
CA GLY A 127 -12.67 -11.51 -12.74
C GLY A 127 -11.55 -11.63 -11.70
N GLY A 128 -11.67 -12.65 -10.85
CA GLY A 128 -10.75 -12.88 -9.75
C GLY A 128 -9.44 -13.48 -10.20
N VAL A 129 -8.34 -12.91 -9.69
CA VAL A 129 -7.00 -13.46 -9.87
C VAL A 129 -6.83 -14.63 -8.92
N ARG A 130 -6.88 -15.85 -9.47
CA ARG A 130 -6.81 -17.11 -8.71
C ARG A 130 -5.37 -17.45 -8.30
N ASN A 131 -5.15 -17.66 -7.01
CA ASN A 131 -3.92 -18.17 -6.41
C ASN A 131 -4.16 -19.58 -5.84
N ARG A 132 -3.40 -20.57 -6.33
CA ARG A 132 -3.58 -21.98 -6.00
C ARG A 132 -2.66 -22.39 -4.85
N GLY A 133 -3.25 -22.85 -3.74
CA GLY A 133 -2.56 -23.41 -2.57
C GLY A 133 -2.86 -24.90 -2.35
N GLY A 134 -3.28 -25.63 -3.39
CA GLY A 134 -3.72 -27.02 -3.28
C GLY A 134 -5.17 -27.08 -2.80
N ALA A 135 -5.40 -27.51 -1.56
CA ALA A 135 -6.75 -27.55 -0.97
C ALA A 135 -7.30 -26.15 -0.67
N SER A 136 -6.44 -25.13 -0.58
CA SER A 136 -6.84 -23.73 -0.40
C SER A 136 -6.70 -22.95 -1.70
N GLU A 137 -7.67 -22.10 -2.01
CA GLU A 137 -7.69 -21.22 -3.17
C GLU A 137 -7.99 -19.80 -2.70
N LEU A 138 -7.27 -18.82 -3.24
CA LEU A 138 -7.51 -17.40 -2.98
C LEU A 138 -7.88 -16.72 -4.30
N PHE A 139 -9.02 -16.03 -4.33
CA PHE A 139 -9.42 -15.21 -5.47
C PHE A 139 -9.28 -13.74 -5.10
N CYS A 140 -8.32 -13.06 -5.73
CA CYS A 140 -8.09 -11.65 -5.44
C CYS A 140 -8.87 -10.75 -6.38
N GLY A 141 -9.61 -9.77 -5.85
CA GLY A 141 -10.07 -8.64 -6.64
C GLY A 141 -8.91 -7.70 -6.92
N ALA A 142 -8.57 -7.55 -8.19
CA ALA A 142 -7.41 -6.77 -8.61
C ALA A 142 -7.83 -5.40 -9.16
N VAL A 143 -7.11 -4.36 -8.75
CA VAL A 143 -7.29 -2.99 -9.23
C VAL A 143 -5.95 -2.45 -9.71
N LYS A 144 -5.81 -2.25 -11.01
CA LYS A 144 -4.61 -1.61 -11.59
C LYS A 144 -4.60 -0.13 -11.21
N TYR A 145 -3.42 0.45 -11.07
CA TYR A 145 -3.28 1.90 -11.00
C TYR A 145 -2.15 2.43 -11.88
N GLU A 146 -2.35 3.64 -12.37
CA GLU A 146 -1.37 4.44 -13.12
C GLU A 146 -1.41 5.88 -12.59
N GLN A 147 -0.26 6.40 -12.19
CA GLN A 147 -0.06 7.69 -11.56
C GLN A 147 0.91 8.52 -12.40
N THR A 148 0.54 9.76 -12.68
CA THR A 148 1.40 10.75 -13.33
C THR A 148 1.37 12.05 -12.56
N ILE A 149 2.54 12.61 -12.26
CA ILE A 149 2.69 13.83 -11.48
C ILE A 149 3.47 14.89 -12.24
N LYS A 150 2.96 16.12 -12.21
CA LYS A 150 3.59 17.30 -12.82
C LYS A 150 3.72 18.44 -11.82
N SER A 151 4.89 19.07 -11.79
CA SER A 151 5.15 20.25 -10.93
C SER A 151 4.27 21.42 -11.35
N VAL A 152 3.81 22.25 -10.42
CA VAL A 152 3.16 23.54 -10.74
C VAL A 152 3.99 24.75 -10.36
N ASN A 153 5.20 24.50 -9.85
CA ASN A 153 6.12 25.54 -9.44
C ASN A 153 6.57 26.39 -10.63
N LYS A 154 6.80 27.68 -10.36
CA LYS A 154 7.28 28.64 -11.34
C LYS A 154 8.65 29.12 -10.91
N GLU A 155 9.65 28.93 -11.76
CA GLU A 155 10.97 29.52 -11.61
C GLU A 155 11.14 30.70 -12.56
N GLU A 156 11.64 31.83 -12.05
CA GLU A 156 11.92 33.00 -12.86
C GLU A 156 12.94 32.66 -13.96
N GLY A 157 12.62 32.98 -15.21
CA GLY A 157 13.46 32.69 -16.36
C GLY A 157 13.46 31.23 -16.84
N LYS A 158 12.66 30.34 -16.23
CA LYS A 158 12.55 28.92 -16.63
C LYS A 158 11.08 28.45 -16.72
N PRO A 159 10.31 28.96 -17.70
CA PRO A 159 8.90 28.59 -17.87
C PRO A 159 8.71 27.08 -18.13
N ASP A 160 9.69 26.41 -18.73
CA ASP A 160 9.62 24.99 -19.09
C ASP A 160 9.61 24.04 -17.87
N LEU A 161 9.92 24.55 -16.66
CA LEU A 161 9.82 23.78 -15.43
C LEU A 161 8.38 23.70 -14.90
N GLN A 162 7.53 24.65 -15.27
CA GLN A 162 6.12 24.57 -14.93
C GLN A 162 5.47 23.43 -15.73
N TYR A 163 4.83 22.50 -15.03
CA TYR A 163 4.25 21.27 -15.58
C TYR A 163 5.26 20.25 -16.12
N ALA A 164 6.54 20.38 -15.76
CA ALA A 164 7.50 19.31 -15.94
C ALA A 164 7.06 18.05 -15.17
N GLY A 165 7.23 16.87 -15.78
CA GLY A 165 6.96 15.60 -15.12
C GLY A 165 7.98 15.37 -14.00
N ILE A 166 7.49 15.07 -12.79
CA ILE A 166 8.34 14.83 -11.62
C ILE A 166 8.30 13.37 -11.16
N HIS A 167 7.20 12.66 -11.41
CA HIS A 167 7.04 11.27 -10.97
C HIS A 167 6.02 10.52 -11.83
N GLU A 168 6.25 9.23 -12.02
CA GLU A 168 5.34 8.28 -12.67
C GLU A 168 5.29 7.01 -11.83
N GLU A 169 4.12 6.42 -11.57
CA GLU A 169 4.07 5.18 -10.81
C GLU A 169 2.98 4.28 -11.37
N ASN A 170 3.18 2.97 -11.39
CA ASN A 170 2.11 2.05 -11.73
C ASN A 170 2.22 0.75 -10.94
N GLY A 171 1.10 0.03 -10.91
CA GLY A 171 1.03 -1.20 -10.15
C GLY A 171 -0.39 -1.73 -10.01
N MET A 172 -0.62 -2.43 -8.90
CA MET A 172 -1.88 -3.10 -8.61
C MET A 172 -2.15 -3.16 -7.11
N TYR A 173 -3.41 -2.95 -6.75
CA TYR A 173 -3.97 -3.30 -5.46
C TYR A 173 -4.70 -4.64 -5.58
N LEU A 174 -4.56 -5.50 -4.57
CA LEU A 174 -5.22 -6.79 -4.47
C LEU A 174 -6.03 -6.82 -3.19
N TRP A 175 -7.33 -7.14 -3.31
CA TRP A 175 -8.18 -7.52 -2.19
C TRP A 175 -8.01 -9.02 -1.92
N LEU A 176 -7.59 -9.39 -0.71
CA LEU A 176 -7.13 -10.74 -0.37
C LEU A 176 -8.15 -11.54 0.47
N SER A 177 -9.36 -11.03 0.69
CA SER A 177 -10.26 -11.60 1.71
C SER A 177 -11.01 -12.88 1.31
N ASP A 178 -11.10 -13.21 0.01
CA ASP A 178 -11.89 -14.35 -0.47
C ASP A 178 -11.04 -15.64 -0.56
N VAL A 179 -10.94 -16.35 0.56
CA VAL A 179 -10.31 -17.68 0.63
C VAL A 179 -11.36 -18.79 0.63
N TYR A 180 -11.10 -19.79 -0.20
CA TYR A 180 -11.92 -20.98 -0.34
C TYR A 180 -11.12 -22.25 -0.05
N ASN A 181 -11.82 -23.31 0.36
CA ASN A 181 -11.23 -24.63 0.57
C ASN A 181 -12.02 -25.71 -0.19
N HIS A 182 -11.31 -26.69 -0.75
CA HIS A 182 -11.88 -27.89 -1.36
C HIS A 182 -11.02 -29.09 -1.07
N ALA A 183 -11.68 -30.19 -0.70
CA ALA A 183 -11.02 -31.47 -0.55
C ALA A 183 -10.59 -32.01 -1.93
N ALA A 184 -9.45 -32.68 -1.98
CA ALA A 184 -9.04 -33.40 -3.18
C ALA A 184 -10.10 -34.43 -3.57
N THR A 185 -10.46 -34.47 -4.86
CA THR A 185 -11.32 -35.53 -5.42
C THR A 185 -10.45 -36.67 -5.93
N LYS A 186 -11.02 -37.88 -6.00
CA LYS A 186 -10.35 -39.03 -6.62
C LYS A 186 -9.83 -38.70 -8.02
N GLU A 187 -10.65 -38.00 -8.83
CA GLU A 187 -10.28 -37.55 -10.17
C GLU A 187 -9.11 -36.55 -10.16
N SER A 188 -9.10 -35.56 -9.24
CA SER A 188 -7.99 -34.59 -9.13
C SER A 188 -6.66 -35.26 -8.76
N ILE A 189 -6.71 -36.27 -7.89
CA ILE A 189 -5.54 -37.05 -7.48
C ILE A 189 -5.02 -37.87 -8.66
N GLU A 190 -5.91 -38.61 -9.35
CA GLU A 190 -5.56 -39.46 -10.49
C GLU A 190 -5.02 -38.66 -11.69
N LYS A 191 -5.52 -37.44 -11.91
CA LYS A 191 -5.14 -36.60 -13.06
C LYS A 191 -3.83 -35.86 -12.87
N ASP A 192 -3.57 -35.29 -11.69
CA ASP A 192 -2.40 -34.44 -11.45
C ASP A 192 -1.18 -35.24 -10.97
N ARG A 193 -1.38 -36.37 -10.29
CA ARG A 193 -0.30 -37.26 -9.85
C ARG A 193 -0.09 -38.49 -10.75
N GLY A 194 -1.09 -38.84 -11.56
CA GLY A 194 -1.13 -40.09 -12.30
C GLY A 194 -1.51 -41.28 -11.42
N ILE A 195 -1.72 -42.44 -12.04
CA ILE A 195 -1.89 -43.71 -11.34
C ILE A 195 -0.49 -44.22 -10.97
N HIS A 196 -0.16 -44.29 -9.67
CA HIS A 196 1.11 -44.87 -9.22
C HIS A 196 0.99 -46.38 -9.05
N ALA A 197 2.03 -47.08 -9.48
CA ALA A 197 2.10 -48.54 -9.42
C ALA A 197 2.42 -49.02 -8.00
N PHE A 198 1.89 -50.19 -7.66
CA PHE A 198 2.27 -51.00 -6.50
C PHE A 198 3.79 -50.99 -6.25
N SER A 199 4.20 -50.71 -5.01
CA SER A 199 5.60 -50.71 -4.58
C SER A 199 5.98 -52.10 -4.06
N ASP A 200 6.69 -52.87 -4.90
CA ASP A 200 7.25 -54.18 -4.53
C ASP A 200 8.15 -54.09 -3.28
N GLU A 201 8.76 -52.93 -3.04
CA GLU A 201 9.65 -52.67 -1.92
C GLU A 201 8.89 -52.42 -0.62
N ASP A 202 7.76 -51.68 -0.65
CA ASP A 202 6.90 -51.53 0.53
C ASP A 202 6.19 -52.83 0.89
N PHE A 203 5.82 -53.65 -0.10
CA PHE A 203 5.32 -55.00 0.15
C PHE A 203 6.37 -55.87 0.84
N LYS A 204 7.63 -55.84 0.38
CA LYS A 204 8.72 -56.62 1.00
C LYS A 204 9.07 -56.14 2.39
N ASN A 205 9.15 -54.82 2.58
CA ASN A 205 9.62 -54.24 3.84
C ASN A 205 8.53 -54.20 4.91
N TYR A 206 7.25 -54.08 4.51
CA TYR A 206 6.16 -53.80 5.44
C TYR A 206 4.90 -54.66 5.26
N GLY A 207 4.86 -55.57 4.27
CA GLY A 207 3.74 -56.47 4.03
C GLY A 207 2.49 -55.79 3.44
N TYR A 208 2.63 -54.56 2.96
CA TYR A 208 1.54 -53.75 2.44
C TYR A 208 1.13 -54.21 1.03
N THR A 209 -0.12 -54.71 0.88
CA THR A 209 -0.63 -55.31 -0.36
C THR A 209 -1.57 -54.39 -1.17
N GLY A 210 -1.86 -53.19 -0.67
CA GLY A 210 -2.81 -52.28 -1.31
C GLY A 210 -2.18 -51.42 -2.41
N GLU A 211 -3.02 -50.79 -3.22
CA GLU A 211 -2.58 -49.90 -4.30
C GLU A 211 -2.06 -48.54 -3.76
N TYR A 212 -2.46 -48.12 -2.54
CA TYR A 212 -2.14 -46.78 -1.99
C TYR A 212 -2.02 -46.71 -0.44
N ARG A 213 -0.88 -46.26 0.13
CA ARG A 213 -0.69 -46.11 1.59
C ARG A 213 -1.11 -44.70 2.06
N ASP A 214 -2.41 -44.45 2.24
CA ASP A 214 -2.96 -43.19 2.82
C ASP A 214 -2.74 -43.05 4.31
N GLU A 215 -2.59 -44.16 5.01
CA GLU A 215 -2.52 -44.17 6.46
C GLU A 215 -1.18 -44.70 6.98
N PRO A 216 -0.73 -44.21 8.16
CA PRO A 216 0.52 -44.67 8.74
C PRO A 216 0.43 -46.14 9.16
N LEU A 217 1.55 -46.84 9.02
CA LEU A 217 1.72 -48.19 9.55
C LEU A 217 2.25 -48.12 10.97
N VAL A 218 1.74 -48.97 11.86
CA VAL A 218 2.18 -49.09 13.25
C VAL A 218 2.78 -50.47 13.50
N GLN A 219 3.97 -50.52 14.11
CA GLN A 219 4.60 -51.76 14.53
C GLN A 219 3.94 -52.26 15.81
N ILE A 220 3.38 -53.47 15.76
CA ILE A 220 2.67 -54.10 16.89
C ILE A 220 3.41 -55.28 17.52
N SER A 221 4.60 -55.63 17.01
CA SER A 221 5.48 -56.61 17.65
C SER A 221 6.63 -55.92 18.37
N ALA A 222 6.93 -56.36 19.59
CA ALA A 222 8.10 -55.91 20.35
C ALA A 222 9.42 -56.57 19.90
N ASP A 223 9.35 -57.56 19.01
CA ASP A 223 10.50 -58.30 18.48
C ASP A 223 11.13 -57.53 17.31
N GLU A 224 12.32 -56.95 17.53
CA GLU A 224 13.07 -56.21 16.51
C GLU A 224 13.53 -57.07 15.32
N ASN A 225 13.63 -58.39 15.49
CA ASN A 225 14.03 -59.31 14.41
C ASN A 225 12.84 -59.81 13.59
N HIS A 226 11.61 -59.67 14.11
CA HIS A 226 10.36 -60.04 13.43
C HIS A 226 9.32 -58.93 13.60
N LYS A 227 9.62 -57.79 12.98
CA LYS A 227 8.73 -56.64 12.97
C LYS A 227 7.43 -56.96 12.24
N LYS A 228 6.29 -56.66 12.85
CA LYS A 228 4.96 -56.77 12.26
C LYS A 228 4.28 -55.42 12.28
N TYR A 229 3.85 -54.99 11.11
CA TYR A 229 3.17 -53.72 10.89
C TYR A 229 1.69 -53.97 10.55
N ILE A 230 0.81 -53.11 11.05
CA ILE A 230 -0.59 -53.02 10.66
C ILE A 230 -0.93 -51.57 10.34
N LEU A 231 -2.07 -51.33 9.70
CA LEU A 231 -2.54 -49.96 9.48
C LEU A 231 -3.00 -49.35 10.80
N LEU A 232 -2.88 -48.03 10.95
CA LEU A 232 -3.35 -47.34 12.16
C LEU A 232 -4.86 -47.56 12.40
N SER A 233 -5.67 -47.64 11.34
CA SER A 233 -7.10 -47.97 11.41
C SER A 233 -7.39 -49.37 11.97
N GLU A 234 -6.44 -50.30 11.86
CA GLU A 234 -6.58 -51.68 12.30
C GLU A 234 -6.15 -51.90 13.77
N LEU A 235 -5.52 -50.88 14.39
CA LEU A 235 -5.06 -50.93 15.76
C LEU A 235 -6.25 -51.00 16.73
N GLN A 236 -6.33 -52.06 17.52
CA GLN A 236 -7.43 -52.23 18.47
C GLN A 236 -7.29 -51.27 19.66
N PRO A 237 -8.41 -50.79 20.25
CA PRO A 237 -8.35 -49.92 21.42
C PRO A 237 -7.56 -50.55 22.57
N GLY A 238 -6.47 -49.89 22.99
CA GLY A 238 -5.59 -50.36 24.07
C GLY A 238 -4.46 -51.30 23.66
N GLN A 239 -4.29 -51.60 22.36
CA GLN A 239 -3.18 -52.39 21.84
C GLN A 239 -1.88 -51.58 21.82
N GLU A 240 -0.80 -52.14 22.37
CA GLU A 240 0.53 -51.52 22.34
C GLU A 240 1.12 -51.48 20.93
N TYR A 241 1.86 -50.41 20.64
CA TYR A 241 2.61 -50.22 19.40
C TYR A 241 3.94 -49.53 19.69
N TYR A 242 4.95 -49.79 18.86
CA TYR A 242 6.36 -49.50 19.16
C TYR A 242 7.03 -48.54 18.17
N GLU A 243 6.54 -48.48 16.92
CA GLU A 243 7.09 -47.63 15.85
C GLU A 243 5.94 -47.17 14.93
N ILE A 244 5.96 -45.93 14.45
CA ILE A 244 4.98 -45.41 13.48
C ILE A 244 5.74 -45.00 12.22
N ILE A 245 5.37 -45.62 11.09
CA ILE A 245 5.89 -45.28 9.77
C ILE A 245 4.83 -44.41 9.08
N PRO A 246 5.12 -43.13 8.79
CA PRO A 246 4.13 -42.24 8.18
C PRO A 246 3.67 -42.77 6.81
N ALA A 247 2.41 -42.48 6.44
CA ALA A 247 1.94 -42.62 5.07
C ALA A 247 2.95 -41.97 4.12
N GLN A 248 3.17 -42.57 2.94
CA GLN A 248 4.17 -42.07 2.01
C GLN A 248 3.63 -40.77 1.42
N GLU A 249 3.90 -39.64 2.11
CA GLU A 249 4.01 -38.25 1.61
C GLU A 249 3.77 -37.13 2.64
N LEU A 250 3.54 -37.40 3.93
CA LEU A 250 3.44 -36.32 4.92
C LEU A 250 4.23 -36.63 6.19
N LYS A 251 5.21 -35.77 6.52
CA LYS A 251 5.85 -35.79 7.84
C LYS A 251 4.84 -35.26 8.88
N PRO A 252 4.81 -35.81 10.10
CA PRO A 252 4.12 -35.20 11.23
C PRO A 252 4.70 -33.80 11.50
N GLY A 253 3.97 -32.76 11.12
CA GLY A 253 4.49 -31.38 11.06
C GLY A 253 4.07 -30.62 9.81
N ASP A 254 3.88 -31.32 8.69
CA ASP A 254 3.73 -30.70 7.36
C ASP A 254 2.37 -29.99 7.16
N GLY A 255 1.42 -30.18 8.08
CA GLY A 255 0.16 -29.41 8.20
C GLY A 255 0.01 -28.65 9.53
N ILE A 256 1.03 -28.61 10.39
CA ILE A 256 0.92 -28.13 11.80
C ILE A 256 1.06 -26.59 11.92
N LYS A 257 0.77 -25.84 10.85
CA LYS A 257 0.35 -24.42 10.92
C LYS A 257 -1.11 -24.21 10.46
N GLY A 258 -1.96 -25.23 10.61
CA GLY A 258 -3.43 -25.14 10.59
C GLY A 258 -4.10 -25.36 9.21
N PRO A 259 -5.30 -25.98 9.15
CA PRO A 259 -5.95 -26.46 7.91
C PRO A 259 -6.66 -25.36 7.08
N TYR A 260 -6.47 -24.09 7.44
CA TYR A 260 -7.14 -22.95 6.81
C TYR A 260 -6.16 -21.78 6.71
N PHE A 261 -5.75 -21.45 5.49
CA PHE A 261 -5.00 -20.23 5.22
C PHE A 261 -5.95 -19.03 5.37
N ILE A 262 -5.67 -18.16 6.31
CA ILE A 262 -6.28 -16.82 6.37
C ILE A 262 -5.11 -15.86 6.17
N PRO A 263 -5.11 -14.99 5.14
CA PRO A 263 -4.05 -14.02 4.97
C PRO A 263 -3.94 -13.15 6.23
N ASP A 264 -2.73 -12.67 6.53
CA ASP A 264 -2.55 -11.78 7.69
C ASP A 264 -3.21 -10.41 7.44
N TYR A 265 -3.49 -10.06 6.17
CA TYR A 265 -3.99 -8.75 5.73
C TYR A 265 -4.98 -8.87 4.57
N SER A 266 -5.93 -7.93 4.51
CA SER A 266 -6.97 -7.84 3.47
C SER A 266 -6.50 -7.16 2.18
N ILE A 267 -5.43 -6.37 2.22
CA ILE A 267 -5.00 -5.57 1.08
C ILE A 267 -3.50 -5.76 0.85
N SER A 268 -3.14 -5.96 -0.42
CA SER A 268 -1.76 -5.86 -0.90
C SER A 268 -1.67 -4.80 -1.99
N ARG A 269 -0.64 -3.96 -1.97
CA ARG A 269 -0.30 -3.04 -3.06
C ARG A 269 1.08 -3.38 -3.59
N SER A 270 1.18 -3.66 -4.88
CA SER A 270 2.47 -3.79 -5.59
C SER A 270 2.65 -2.64 -6.55
N GLY A 271 3.87 -2.14 -6.70
CA GLY A 271 4.16 -1.04 -7.63
C GLY A 271 5.63 -0.90 -7.98
N VAL A 272 5.92 -0.07 -8.97
CA VAL A 272 7.29 0.31 -9.35
C VAL A 272 7.46 1.81 -9.15
N ILE A 273 8.43 2.19 -8.33
CA ILE A 273 8.84 3.57 -8.11
C ILE A 273 9.92 3.91 -9.16
N PRO A 274 9.87 5.06 -9.87
CA PRO A 274 10.76 5.45 -10.98
C PRO A 274 12.26 5.32 -10.73
N HIS A 275 12.67 5.35 -9.46
CA HIS A 275 14.07 5.17 -9.09
C HIS A 275 14.55 3.73 -9.31
N GLY A 276 13.67 2.81 -9.72
CA GLY A 276 13.96 1.43 -10.06
C GLY A 276 13.67 0.44 -8.94
N SER A 277 12.89 0.83 -7.93
CA SER A 277 12.51 -0.05 -6.83
C SER A 277 11.13 -0.63 -7.07
N THR A 278 11.00 -1.94 -6.94
CA THR A 278 9.68 -2.61 -6.88
C THR A 278 9.27 -2.77 -5.44
N ILE A 279 8.02 -2.44 -5.13
CA ILE A 279 7.47 -2.50 -3.78
C ILE A 279 6.32 -3.49 -3.69
N THR A 280 6.13 -4.05 -2.51
CA THR A 280 4.93 -4.75 -2.06
C THR A 280 4.62 -4.28 -0.66
N LEU A 281 3.45 -3.66 -0.47
CA LEU A 281 2.94 -3.21 0.80
C LEU A 281 1.76 -4.10 1.18
N LEU A 282 1.65 -4.43 2.47
CA LEU A 282 0.56 -5.21 3.01
C LEU A 282 -0.17 -4.39 4.07
N GLY A 283 -1.48 -4.60 4.20
CA GLY A 283 -2.23 -3.92 5.24
C GLY A 283 -3.73 -4.09 5.17
N ASP A 284 -4.42 -3.27 5.95
CA ASP A 284 -5.84 -3.43 6.23
C ASP A 284 -6.54 -2.08 6.26
N ILE A 285 -7.87 -2.14 6.32
CA ILE A 285 -8.68 -1.02 6.77
C ILE A 285 -8.49 -0.85 8.28
N ALA A 286 -8.02 0.33 8.68
CA ALA A 286 -7.83 0.70 10.07
C ALA A 286 -9.17 1.08 10.72
N PRO A 287 -9.57 0.39 11.81
CA PRO A 287 -10.82 0.70 12.50
C PRO A 287 -10.67 1.86 13.50
N ASP A 288 -11.77 2.57 13.76
CA ASP A 288 -11.96 3.38 14.97
C ASP A 288 -12.88 2.60 15.94
N GLY A 289 -12.28 2.02 16.98
CA GLY A 289 -12.94 1.06 17.84
C GLY A 289 -13.37 -0.19 17.07
N ASN A 290 -14.68 -0.40 16.93
CA ASN A 290 -15.26 -1.52 16.17
C ASN A 290 -15.75 -1.12 14.77
N ASN A 291 -15.60 0.15 14.37
CA ASN A 291 -16.13 0.68 13.13
C ASN A 291 -15.02 0.81 12.08
N TYR A 292 -15.28 0.33 10.86
CA TYR A 292 -14.38 0.47 9.71
C TYR A 292 -14.82 1.60 8.76
N LEU A 293 -16.10 1.97 8.83
CA LEU A 293 -16.61 3.22 8.29
C LEU A 293 -16.67 4.21 9.46
N ILE A 294 -15.83 5.24 9.41
CA ILE A 294 -15.65 6.17 10.50
C ILE A 294 -16.45 7.42 10.20
N ASN A 295 -17.33 7.82 11.12
CA ASN A 295 -18.16 9.03 10.95
C ASN A 295 -17.33 10.31 11.18
N GLY A 296 -17.64 11.35 10.40
CA GLY A 296 -16.94 12.64 10.40
C GLY A 296 -15.71 12.65 9.49
N SER A 297 -14.88 13.69 9.63
CA SER A 297 -13.62 13.84 8.88
C SER A 297 -12.46 13.08 9.52
N PRO A 298 -11.44 12.69 8.73
CA PRO A 298 -10.15 12.28 9.28
C PRO A 298 -9.56 13.30 10.24
N LYS A 299 -8.87 12.80 11.28
CA LYS A 299 -8.28 13.63 12.32
C LYS A 299 -6.78 13.78 12.08
N PHE A 300 -6.35 15.02 11.93
CA PHE A 300 -4.95 15.40 11.85
C PHE A 300 -4.54 16.25 13.05
N PRO A 301 -3.26 16.27 13.44
CA PRO A 301 -2.81 17.02 14.60
C PRO A 301 -2.71 18.52 14.35
N TYR A 302 -2.71 19.27 15.45
CA TYR A 302 -2.51 20.71 15.50
C TYR A 302 -1.45 21.07 16.54
N GLY A 303 -0.86 22.24 16.38
CA GLY A 303 0.13 22.84 17.25
C GLY A 303 1.31 21.91 17.53
N ASN A 304 1.68 21.83 18.80
CA ASN A 304 2.73 20.94 19.29
C ASN A 304 2.51 19.45 18.97
N ALA A 305 1.25 18.99 18.86
CA ALA A 305 0.96 17.59 18.53
C ALA A 305 1.30 17.25 17.08
N ALA A 306 1.49 18.26 16.22
CA ALA A 306 1.91 18.06 14.84
C ALA A 306 3.40 17.71 14.71
N TRP A 307 4.20 17.80 15.77
CA TRP A 307 5.60 17.36 15.74
C TRP A 307 5.74 15.85 15.99
N GLN A 308 5.33 15.03 15.02
CA GLN A 308 5.43 13.56 15.06
C GLN A 308 6.39 13.08 13.99
N THR A 309 7.54 12.58 14.40
CA THR A 309 8.69 12.25 13.54
C THR A 309 8.34 11.37 12.33
N ASP A 310 7.37 10.48 12.49
CA ASP A 310 7.03 9.49 11.47
C ASP A 310 6.28 10.12 10.27
N HIS A 311 5.85 11.38 10.42
CA HIS A 311 5.18 12.18 9.38
C HIS A 311 6.01 13.41 8.97
N LEU A 312 7.20 13.60 9.55
CA LEU A 312 8.03 14.77 9.25
C LEU A 312 8.97 14.47 8.09
N ALA A 313 9.18 15.45 7.22
CA ALA A 313 10.32 15.49 6.31
C ALA A 313 11.67 15.64 7.05
N ILE A 314 11.65 15.70 8.39
CA ILE A 314 12.82 15.75 9.26
C ILE A 314 13.04 14.35 9.84
N SER A 315 14.10 13.69 9.38
CA SER A 315 14.51 12.39 9.92
C SER A 315 14.89 12.46 11.40
N GLN A 316 14.55 11.40 12.16
CA GLN A 316 15.01 11.21 13.54
C GLN A 316 16.54 11.23 13.64
N THR A 317 17.25 10.62 12.68
CA THR A 317 18.71 10.49 12.67
C THR A 317 19.43 11.74 12.21
N MET A 318 18.76 12.66 11.50
CA MET A 318 19.29 14.00 11.18
C MET A 318 19.38 14.90 12.44
N GLY A 319 18.49 14.66 13.41
CA GLY A 319 18.29 15.53 14.57
C GLY A 319 17.35 16.71 14.25
N GLY A 320 16.47 17.06 15.18
CA GLY A 320 15.46 18.11 15.02
C GLY A 320 15.94 19.53 15.32
N ALA A 321 17.25 19.81 15.25
CA ALA A 321 17.84 21.10 15.65
C ALA A 321 17.43 21.58 17.07
N GLY A 322 17.31 20.64 18.01
CA GLY A 322 16.84 20.89 19.38
C GLY A 322 15.35 20.61 19.59
N ALA A 323 14.56 20.48 18.51
CA ALA A 323 13.19 20.05 18.59
C ALA A 323 13.08 18.52 18.71
N SER A 324 12.08 18.07 19.48
CA SER A 324 11.80 16.65 19.74
C SER A 324 10.33 16.48 20.16
N PRO A 325 9.79 15.25 20.30
CA PRO A 325 8.45 15.07 20.84
C PRO A 325 8.23 15.69 22.24
N THR A 326 9.29 15.85 23.02
CA THR A 326 9.24 16.49 24.36
C THR A 326 9.42 18.01 24.32
N HIS A 327 9.99 18.53 23.23
CA HIS A 327 10.24 19.95 22.98
C HIS A 327 9.86 20.26 21.52
N PRO A 328 8.56 20.18 21.18
CA PRO A 328 8.12 20.28 19.79
C PRO A 328 8.18 21.72 19.27
N ILE A 329 8.20 21.87 17.94
CA ILE A 329 7.88 23.13 17.29
C ILE A 329 6.38 23.12 16.95
N ASP A 330 5.69 24.18 17.30
CA ASP A 330 4.30 24.40 16.93
C ASP A 330 4.21 24.72 15.44
N LEU A 331 3.70 23.77 14.65
CA LEU A 331 3.60 23.90 13.19
C LEU A 331 2.43 24.77 12.71
N ASP A 332 1.57 25.25 13.62
CA ASP A 332 0.53 26.24 13.29
C ASP A 332 1.00 27.68 13.57
N GLN A 333 2.20 27.85 14.13
CA GLN A 333 2.87 29.15 14.31
C GLN A 333 3.95 29.38 13.25
N PRO A 334 4.35 30.64 13.00
CA PRO A 334 5.51 30.95 12.17
C PRO A 334 6.76 30.19 12.61
N ALA A 335 7.61 29.83 11.66
CA ALA A 335 8.86 29.14 11.95
C ALA A 335 9.68 29.89 13.03
N PRO A 336 10.35 29.18 13.96
CA PRO A 336 11.10 29.81 15.03
C PRO A 336 12.15 30.81 14.52
N ALA A 337 12.37 31.90 15.25
CA ALA A 337 13.26 33.00 14.80
C ALA A 337 14.69 32.54 14.39
N TRP A 338 15.21 31.48 15.03
CA TRP A 338 16.54 30.94 14.73
C TRP A 338 16.65 30.41 13.29
N VAL A 339 15.54 30.05 12.67
CA VAL A 339 15.48 29.50 11.30
C VAL A 339 16.06 30.50 10.28
N HIS A 340 16.04 31.79 10.58
CA HIS A 340 16.60 32.84 9.72
C HIS A 340 17.98 33.34 10.17
N GLU A 341 18.58 32.75 11.20
CA GLU A 341 19.93 33.08 11.64
C GLU A 341 20.99 32.55 10.67
N LYS A 342 22.07 33.31 10.50
CA LYS A 342 23.25 32.84 9.76
C LYS A 342 24.00 31.79 10.59
N LEU A 343 24.08 30.57 10.09
CA LEU A 343 24.82 29.49 10.74
C LEU A 343 26.34 29.65 10.56
N ASN A 344 27.10 29.23 11.57
CA ASN A 344 28.55 29.22 11.67
C ASN A 344 29.04 28.05 12.54
N ASP A 345 30.36 27.93 12.68
CA ASP A 345 31.03 26.89 13.47
C ASP A 345 30.74 26.95 14.99
N HIS A 346 30.16 28.04 15.49
CA HIS A 346 29.75 28.15 16.89
C HIS A 346 28.31 27.69 17.14
N ASN A 347 27.36 28.04 16.26
CA ASN A 347 25.93 27.73 16.42
C ASN A 347 25.46 26.51 15.60
N ASP A 348 26.32 25.93 14.76
CA ASP A 348 26.13 24.65 14.05
C ASP A 348 27.45 23.85 13.98
N LYS A 349 28.03 23.54 15.14
CA LYS A 349 29.30 22.79 15.27
C LYS A 349 29.33 21.47 14.48
N GLY A 350 28.17 20.81 14.33
CA GLY A 350 28.03 19.55 13.60
C GLY A 350 27.72 19.72 12.11
N SER A 351 27.45 20.95 11.64
CA SER A 351 26.97 21.23 10.27
C SER A 351 25.69 20.47 9.89
N ASN A 352 24.86 20.13 10.88
CA ASN A 352 23.62 19.36 10.69
C ASN A 352 22.39 20.26 10.86
N LYS A 353 22.50 21.31 11.67
CA LYS A 353 21.38 22.25 11.94
C LYS A 353 20.89 22.91 10.66
N ILE A 354 21.78 23.10 9.69
CA ILE A 354 21.45 23.64 8.36
C ILE A 354 20.36 22.86 7.63
N TYR A 355 20.28 21.54 7.78
CA TYR A 355 19.28 20.73 7.09
C TYR A 355 17.87 20.96 7.65
N THR A 356 17.73 20.90 8.98
CA THR A 356 16.49 21.27 9.66
C THR A 356 16.12 22.73 9.38
N GLN A 357 17.11 23.63 9.37
CA GLN A 357 16.90 25.05 9.04
C GLN A 357 16.30 25.21 7.65
N ARG A 358 16.84 24.52 6.64
CA ARG A 358 16.34 24.60 5.25
C ARG A 358 14.89 24.14 5.11
N ILE A 359 14.52 23.06 5.79
CA ILE A 359 13.15 22.55 5.78
C ILE A 359 12.19 23.55 6.42
N LEU A 360 12.55 24.09 7.59
CA LEU A 360 11.74 25.07 8.33
C LEU A 360 11.67 26.44 7.62
N ALA A 361 12.71 26.82 6.89
CA ALA A 361 12.81 28.10 6.19
C ALA A 361 12.15 28.09 4.80
N ASN A 362 11.66 26.94 4.33
CA ASN A 362 11.08 26.81 3.00
C ASN A 362 9.78 27.61 2.88
N ASP A 363 9.53 28.20 1.70
CA ASP A 363 8.35 29.02 1.43
C ASP A 363 7.02 28.26 1.57
N LEU A 364 7.04 26.93 1.52
CA LEU A 364 5.90 26.05 1.72
C LEU A 364 5.73 25.61 3.19
N TYR A 365 6.45 26.20 4.15
CA TYR A 365 6.19 25.97 5.56
C TYR A 365 4.71 26.23 5.91
N PRO A 366 4.04 25.36 6.69
CA PRO A 366 4.59 24.20 7.41
C PRO A 366 4.60 22.89 6.61
N TYR A 367 4.07 22.86 5.39
CA TYR A 367 3.96 21.66 4.57
C TYR A 367 5.32 21.08 4.16
N SER A 368 6.36 21.92 4.05
CA SER A 368 7.74 21.44 3.85
C SER A 368 8.23 20.57 5.01
N VAL A 369 7.74 20.81 6.23
CA VAL A 369 8.11 20.06 7.44
C VAL A 369 7.24 18.84 7.59
N ARG A 370 5.93 18.99 7.39
CA ARG A 370 4.93 17.96 7.60
C ARG A 370 3.86 18.03 6.51
N PRO A 371 4.04 17.32 5.38
CA PRO A 371 3.16 17.44 4.22
C PRO A 371 1.70 17.10 4.48
N ASP A 372 1.39 16.11 5.33
CA ASP A 372 0.01 15.69 5.63
C ASP A 372 -0.86 16.81 6.25
N LEU A 373 -0.28 17.90 6.76
CA LEU A 373 -1.03 19.10 7.14
C LEU A 373 -1.75 19.75 5.95
N ARG A 374 -1.29 19.52 4.72
CA ARG A 374 -2.01 19.90 3.49
C ARG A 374 -3.38 19.22 3.39
N LEU A 375 -3.44 17.95 3.79
CA LEU A 375 -4.67 17.15 3.79
C LEU A 375 -5.64 17.71 4.84
N ARG A 376 -5.14 17.94 6.07
CA ARG A 376 -5.87 18.61 7.15
C ARG A 376 -6.50 19.93 6.72
N ASP A 377 -5.71 20.78 6.09
CA ASP A 377 -6.12 22.13 5.71
C ASP A 377 -7.11 22.13 4.54
N THR A 378 -7.09 21.09 3.71
CA THR A 378 -8.14 20.84 2.71
C THR A 378 -9.45 20.42 3.37
N LEU A 379 -9.40 19.63 4.45
CA LEU A 379 -10.59 19.19 5.17
C LEU A 379 -11.26 20.28 6.00
N SER A 380 -10.52 21.32 6.42
CA SER A 380 -11.05 22.34 7.35
C SER A 380 -12.23 23.15 6.81
N GLY A 381 -12.41 23.19 5.48
CA GLY A 381 -13.53 23.87 4.82
C GLY A 381 -14.60 22.93 4.26
N GLN A 382 -14.49 21.62 4.50
CA GLN A 382 -15.37 20.61 3.90
C GLN A 382 -16.32 19.98 4.90
N ASN A 383 -17.48 19.53 4.41
CA ASN A 383 -18.41 18.72 5.17
C ASN A 383 -18.19 17.23 4.85
N VAL A 384 -17.22 16.59 5.53
CA VAL A 384 -17.00 15.15 5.42
C VAL A 384 -17.94 14.42 6.37
N THR A 385 -18.76 13.51 5.82
CA THR A 385 -19.74 12.76 6.62
C THR A 385 -19.16 11.47 7.17
N ASN A 386 -18.28 10.81 6.42
CA ASN A 386 -17.61 9.58 6.82
C ASN A 386 -16.38 9.30 5.94
N TYR A 387 -15.52 8.40 6.41
CA TYR A 387 -14.37 7.91 5.65
C TYR A 387 -14.00 6.47 6.00
N VAL A 388 -13.20 5.87 5.13
CA VAL A 388 -12.47 4.62 5.35
C VAL A 388 -10.98 4.91 5.26
N LEU A 389 -10.21 4.41 6.23
CA LEU A 389 -8.75 4.53 6.23
C LEU A 389 -8.10 3.19 5.90
N VAL A 390 -7.39 3.10 4.78
CA VAL A 390 -6.50 1.99 4.46
C VAL A 390 -5.08 2.35 4.90
N GLN A 391 -4.44 1.46 5.66
CA GLN A 391 -3.03 1.60 6.04
C GLN A 391 -2.26 0.38 5.58
N MET A 392 -1.13 0.62 4.90
CA MET A 392 -0.24 -0.43 4.41
C MET A 392 1.21 -0.06 4.69
N SER A 393 2.04 -1.08 4.88
CA SER A 393 3.48 -0.90 4.99
C SER A 393 4.23 -2.04 4.29
N SER A 394 5.44 -1.75 3.87
CA SER A 394 6.43 -2.76 3.49
C SER A 394 6.97 -3.53 4.71
N LYS A 395 6.90 -2.96 5.92
CA LYS A 395 7.37 -3.56 7.17
C LYS A 395 6.24 -3.66 8.18
N MET A 396 5.83 -4.88 8.47
CA MET A 396 4.71 -5.14 9.37
C MET A 396 5.20 -5.50 10.76
N LYS A 397 4.54 -4.97 11.80
CA LYS A 397 4.90 -5.29 13.21
C LYS A 397 4.75 -6.78 13.54
N THR A 398 3.79 -7.44 12.91
CA THR A 398 3.44 -8.86 13.11
C THR A 398 2.86 -9.41 11.82
N GLY A 399 3.10 -10.70 11.50
CA GLY A 399 2.57 -11.34 10.28
C GLY A 399 3.55 -11.30 9.11
N ALA A 400 3.06 -11.65 7.92
CA ALA A 400 3.81 -11.58 6.67
C ALA A 400 4.38 -10.17 6.44
N GLN A 401 5.58 -10.11 5.89
CA GLN A 401 6.20 -8.84 5.52
C GLN A 401 5.85 -8.49 4.09
N GLY A 402 5.79 -7.19 3.79
CA GLY A 402 5.88 -6.72 2.41
C GLY A 402 7.30 -6.95 1.85
N GLY A 403 7.66 -6.19 0.82
CA GLY A 403 8.97 -6.32 0.22
C GLY A 403 9.36 -5.10 -0.59
N ILE A 404 10.66 -4.84 -0.62
CA ILE A 404 11.27 -3.83 -1.49
C ILE A 404 12.42 -4.51 -2.21
N LEU A 405 12.45 -4.40 -3.53
CA LEU A 405 13.56 -4.85 -4.35
C LEU A 405 14.17 -3.66 -5.08
N ASN A 406 15.35 -3.25 -4.62
CA ASN A 406 16.11 -2.15 -5.19
C ASN A 406 16.93 -2.62 -6.40
N VAL A 407 16.99 -1.80 -7.46
CA VAL A 407 18.02 -1.96 -8.51
C VAL A 407 19.43 -1.77 -7.94
N PRO A 408 20.48 -2.34 -8.58
CA PRO A 408 21.84 -2.30 -8.04
C PRO A 408 22.36 -0.90 -7.68
N PHE A 409 22.00 0.13 -8.44
CA PHE A 409 22.41 1.51 -8.17
C PHE A 409 21.78 2.05 -6.88
N VAL A 410 20.46 1.97 -6.75
CA VAL A 410 19.72 2.38 -5.54
C VAL A 410 20.22 1.59 -4.34
N ASN A 411 20.36 0.27 -4.47
CA ASN A 411 20.85 -0.58 -3.40
C ASN A 411 22.26 -0.19 -2.89
N ARG A 412 23.08 0.40 -3.75
CA ARG A 412 24.46 0.80 -3.42
C ARG A 412 24.55 2.17 -2.77
N PHE A 413 23.74 3.14 -3.21
CA PHE A 413 23.94 4.55 -2.89
C PHE A 413 22.82 5.17 -2.05
N VAL A 414 21.61 4.64 -2.15
CA VAL A 414 20.42 5.22 -1.52
C VAL A 414 19.34 4.15 -1.39
N PRO A 415 19.57 3.05 -0.64
CA PRO A 415 18.61 1.97 -0.61
C PRO A 415 17.27 2.47 -0.06
N THR A 416 16.20 2.16 -0.77
CA THR A 416 14.86 2.25 -0.19
C THR A 416 14.70 1.12 0.80
N VAL A 417 14.40 1.46 2.05
CA VAL A 417 14.36 0.50 3.14
C VAL A 417 12.96 0.29 3.71
N GLU A 418 12.06 1.24 3.49
CA GLU A 418 10.70 1.17 4.01
C GLU A 418 9.79 2.08 3.19
N VAL A 419 8.55 1.63 3.00
CA VAL A 419 7.48 2.41 2.41
C VAL A 419 6.24 2.24 3.28
N ASP A 420 5.69 3.35 3.71
CA ASP A 420 4.41 3.44 4.39
C ASP A 420 3.40 4.17 3.52
N PHE A 421 2.15 3.71 3.58
CA PHE A 421 1.08 4.28 2.80
C PHE A 421 -0.23 4.35 3.58
N ARG A 422 -0.86 5.52 3.53
CA ARG A 422 -2.19 5.77 4.10
C ARG A 422 -3.08 6.33 3.02
N LEU A 423 -4.30 5.79 2.93
CA LEU A 423 -5.31 6.20 1.96
C LEU A 423 -6.63 6.41 2.70
N TRP A 424 -7.18 7.60 2.59
CA TRP A 424 -8.50 7.95 3.08
C TRP A 424 -9.45 8.03 1.89
N ILE A 425 -10.49 7.20 1.91
CA ILE A 425 -11.62 7.27 0.97
C ILE A 425 -12.75 7.94 1.73
N GLU A 426 -13.22 9.07 1.26
CA GLU A 426 -14.06 9.99 2.03
C GLU A 426 -15.36 10.29 1.29
N THR A 427 -16.44 10.47 2.04
CA THR A 427 -17.69 11.03 1.54
C THR A 427 -17.81 12.49 1.96
N VAL A 428 -17.79 13.39 0.99
CA VAL A 428 -17.94 14.83 1.17
C VAL A 428 -19.30 15.29 0.64
N ILE A 429 -19.98 16.16 1.38
CA ILE A 429 -21.19 16.83 0.91
C ILE A 429 -20.85 18.25 0.49
N GLU A 430 -21.03 18.56 -0.79
CA GLU A 430 -20.77 19.87 -1.39
C GLU A 430 -21.97 20.26 -2.24
N ASP A 431 -22.53 21.44 -2.01
CA ASP A 431 -23.73 21.94 -2.72
C ASP A 431 -24.93 20.95 -2.73
N GLY A 432 -25.08 20.19 -1.64
CA GLY A 432 -26.13 19.16 -1.51
C GLY A 432 -25.87 17.89 -2.31
N LYS A 433 -24.73 17.79 -3.01
CA LYS A 433 -24.27 16.62 -3.74
C LYS A 433 -23.29 15.82 -2.88
N GLU A 434 -23.41 14.51 -2.92
CA GLU A 434 -22.40 13.60 -2.40
C GLU A 434 -21.27 13.41 -3.40
N ILE A 435 -20.03 13.60 -2.92
CA ILE A 435 -18.79 13.46 -3.70
C ILE A 435 -17.87 12.49 -2.98
N LEU A 436 -17.28 11.55 -3.73
CA LEU A 436 -16.15 10.79 -3.22
C LEU A 436 -14.86 11.60 -3.36
N GLN A 437 -14.10 11.66 -2.28
CA GLN A 437 -12.78 12.28 -2.24
C GLN A 437 -11.75 11.24 -1.78
N LEU A 438 -10.55 11.35 -2.32
CA LEU A 438 -9.42 10.50 -1.98
C LEU A 438 -8.31 11.37 -1.40
N GLN A 439 -7.85 11.09 -0.20
CA GLN A 439 -6.60 11.64 0.31
C GLN A 439 -5.59 10.53 0.51
N TYR A 440 -4.30 10.78 0.28
CA TYR A 440 -3.27 9.81 0.59
C TYR A 440 -2.00 10.45 1.11
N GLU A 441 -1.22 9.64 1.84
CA GLU A 441 0.14 9.92 2.26
C GLU A 441 1.00 8.69 1.92
N GLN A 442 2.03 8.91 1.11
CA GLN A 442 3.08 7.94 0.82
C GLN A 442 4.39 8.44 1.40
N ILE A 443 5.00 7.62 2.25
CA ILE A 443 6.30 7.90 2.85
C ILE A 443 7.27 6.83 2.39
N VAL A 444 8.31 7.23 1.68
CA VAL A 444 9.37 6.35 1.20
C VAL A 444 10.65 6.69 1.94
N PHE A 445 11.12 5.77 2.77
CA PHE A 445 12.35 5.94 3.53
C PHE A 445 13.55 5.45 2.73
N PHE A 446 14.49 6.36 2.53
CA PHE A 446 15.78 6.09 1.92
C PHE A 446 16.89 6.21 2.96
N GLU A 447 17.85 5.29 2.93
CA GLU A 447 19.07 5.45 3.73
C GLU A 447 20.13 6.20 2.95
N PHE A 448 20.71 7.22 3.60
CA PHE A 448 21.77 8.03 3.03
C PHE A 448 22.97 8.08 3.97
N ASP A 449 24.18 8.11 3.43
CA ASP A 449 25.39 8.40 4.21
C ASP A 449 25.34 9.83 4.75
N PHE A 450 25.41 10.02 6.06
CA PHE A 450 25.20 11.30 6.72
C PHE A 450 26.29 11.63 7.74
N GLY A 451 26.50 12.93 7.96
CA GLY A 451 27.50 13.43 8.90
C GLY A 451 28.93 13.37 8.39
N ASN A 452 29.88 13.65 9.29
CA ASN A 452 31.32 13.67 9.00
C ASN A 452 32.02 12.35 9.40
N ASP A 453 31.30 11.41 9.99
CA ASP A 453 31.78 10.13 10.51
C ASP A 453 31.42 8.94 9.60
N GLY A 454 30.67 9.18 8.51
CA GLY A 454 30.21 8.14 7.60
C GLY A 454 29.06 7.29 8.15
N GLY A 455 28.30 7.82 9.11
CA GLY A 455 27.05 7.20 9.56
C GLY A 455 25.97 7.21 8.48
N THR A 456 24.80 6.64 8.79
CA THR A 456 23.64 6.67 7.91
C THR A 456 22.47 7.41 8.56
N THR A 457 21.62 8.02 7.73
CA THR A 457 20.34 8.61 8.13
C THR A 457 19.22 8.00 7.30
N SER A 458 18.10 7.65 7.94
CA SER A 458 16.89 7.21 7.22
C SER A 458 15.99 8.42 7.01
N TRP A 459 15.86 8.86 5.76
CA TRP A 459 15.16 10.09 5.43
C TRP A 459 13.92 9.83 4.58
N PRO A 460 12.76 10.36 4.99
CA PRO A 460 11.53 10.19 4.21
C PRO A 460 11.45 11.12 3.01
N HIS A 461 11.10 10.57 1.86
CA HIS A 461 10.38 11.29 0.81
C HIS A 461 8.90 11.15 1.09
N ILE A 462 8.18 12.26 1.12
CA ILE A 462 6.76 12.27 1.48
C ILE A 462 5.98 12.86 0.33
N GLN A 463 4.93 12.16 -0.08
CA GLN A 463 4.02 12.58 -1.12
C GLN A 463 2.59 12.52 -0.57
N VAL A 464 1.87 13.64 -0.66
CA VAL A 464 0.47 13.73 -0.24
C VAL A 464 -0.36 14.44 -1.29
N ASN A 465 -1.62 14.05 -1.44
CA ASN A 465 -2.56 14.78 -2.28
C ASN A 465 -4.01 14.59 -1.82
N THR A 466 -4.86 15.55 -2.18
CA THR A 466 -6.31 15.38 -2.20
C THR A 466 -6.77 15.28 -3.65
N LEU A 467 -7.47 14.21 -3.98
CA LEU A 467 -7.94 13.92 -5.32
C LEU A 467 -9.46 13.77 -5.34
N ARG A 468 -10.07 14.19 -6.44
CA ARG A 468 -11.49 13.92 -6.76
C ARG A 468 -11.59 13.42 -8.20
N LYS A 469 -12.75 12.89 -8.58
CA LYS A 469 -13.00 12.58 -9.99
C LYS A 469 -13.01 13.87 -10.83
N LEU A 470 -12.65 13.75 -12.10
CA LEU A 470 -12.53 14.91 -13.01
C LEU A 470 -13.81 15.76 -13.06
N GLN A 471 -14.99 15.11 -13.03
CA GLN A 471 -16.29 15.80 -13.05
C GLN A 471 -16.65 16.52 -11.74
N ASP A 472 -15.93 16.23 -10.64
CA ASP A 472 -16.24 16.70 -9.27
C ASP A 472 -15.23 17.75 -8.77
N ILE A 473 -14.34 18.24 -9.65
CA ILE A 473 -13.49 19.40 -9.39
C ILE A 473 -14.03 20.66 -10.08
N PRO A 474 -13.74 21.87 -9.54
CA PRO A 474 -14.08 23.15 -10.15
C PRO A 474 -13.59 23.30 -11.60
N GLU A 475 -14.32 24.07 -12.42
CA GLU A 475 -14.06 24.21 -13.86
C GLU A 475 -12.67 24.78 -14.18
N ASP A 476 -12.20 25.75 -13.39
CA ASP A 476 -10.89 26.37 -13.57
C ASP A 476 -9.75 25.38 -13.32
N GLN A 477 -9.89 24.51 -12.32
CA GLN A 477 -8.94 23.42 -12.04
C GLN A 477 -9.03 22.35 -13.10
N ARG A 478 -10.25 21.96 -13.52
CA ARG A 478 -10.48 20.96 -14.56
C ARG A 478 -9.79 21.33 -15.86
N ARG A 479 -9.89 22.59 -16.29
CA ARG A 479 -9.23 23.07 -17.51
C ARG A 479 -7.72 22.86 -17.46
N VAL A 480 -7.08 23.19 -16.33
CA VAL A 480 -5.63 22.96 -16.16
C VAL A 480 -5.32 21.46 -16.25
N ILE A 481 -6.09 20.62 -15.56
CA ILE A 481 -5.90 19.17 -15.60
C ILE A 481 -6.06 18.60 -17.02
N GLU A 482 -7.09 19.01 -17.77
CA GLU A 482 -7.34 18.58 -19.15
C GLU A 482 -6.21 19.00 -20.09
N GLU A 483 -5.77 20.26 -20.00
CA GLU A 483 -4.63 20.78 -20.77
C GLU A 483 -3.34 20.01 -20.48
N GLN A 484 -3.09 19.65 -19.21
CA GLN A 484 -1.82 19.03 -18.82
C GLN A 484 -1.80 17.51 -18.97
N PHE A 485 -2.92 16.80 -18.86
CA PHE A 485 -2.90 15.33 -18.79
C PHE A 485 -3.68 14.60 -19.89
N PHE A 486 -4.47 15.31 -20.71
CA PHE A 486 -5.40 14.70 -21.66
C PHE A 486 -5.22 15.20 -23.11
N ASP A 487 -4.14 15.92 -23.41
CA ASP A 487 -3.82 16.43 -24.75
C ASP A 487 -5.00 17.18 -25.43
N CYS A 488 -5.85 17.82 -24.63
CA CYS A 488 -6.90 18.70 -25.12
C CYS A 488 -6.26 19.98 -25.66
N LYS A 489 -5.70 19.93 -26.87
CA LYS A 489 -5.27 21.16 -27.55
C LYS A 489 -6.47 22.11 -27.62
N PRO A 490 -6.34 23.37 -27.19
CA PRO A 490 -7.39 24.36 -27.42
C PRO A 490 -7.66 24.42 -28.92
N ALA A 491 -8.94 24.44 -29.29
CA ALA A 491 -9.38 24.52 -30.68
C ALA A 491 -9.06 25.90 -31.27
N THR A 492 -7.78 26.20 -31.50
CA THR A 492 -7.34 27.40 -32.24
C THR A 492 -6.02 27.16 -32.97
N SER A 493 -6.15 27.14 -34.30
CA SER A 493 -5.15 27.39 -35.36
C SER A 493 -3.90 26.52 -35.47
N GLY A 494 -3.87 25.72 -36.54
CA GLY A 494 -2.69 25.59 -37.42
C GLY A 494 -1.69 24.48 -37.08
N THR A 495 -1.80 23.38 -37.83
CA THR A 495 -0.75 22.39 -38.18
C THR A 495 0.67 22.63 -37.67
N VAL A 496 1.21 21.68 -36.89
CA VAL A 496 2.41 20.87 -37.21
C VAL A 496 2.37 19.61 -36.33
N GLU A 497 2.39 18.44 -36.96
CA GLU A 497 2.69 17.16 -36.30
C GLU A 497 4.17 17.13 -35.91
N THR A 498 4.48 16.89 -34.64
CA THR A 498 5.77 16.29 -34.26
C THR A 498 5.55 15.26 -33.17
N SER A 499 6.16 14.11 -33.40
CA SER A 499 6.14 12.89 -32.61
C SER A 499 6.67 13.10 -31.19
N ASN A 500 6.06 12.39 -30.24
CA ASN A 500 6.50 12.26 -28.84
C ASN A 500 8.01 12.04 -28.74
N ALA A 501 8.71 13.06 -28.26
CA ALA A 501 10.08 12.91 -27.79
C ALA A 501 10.06 12.36 -26.37
N ALA A 502 10.85 11.32 -26.13
CA ALA A 502 11.06 10.75 -24.80
C ALA A 502 11.45 11.85 -23.80
N SER A 503 10.84 11.80 -22.62
CA SER A 503 11.07 12.69 -21.47
C SER A 503 12.55 12.63 -21.04
N GLY A 504 13.33 13.59 -21.52
CA GLY A 504 14.63 13.91 -20.94
C GLY A 504 14.45 14.72 -19.66
N CYS A 505 15.13 14.29 -18.59
CA CYS A 505 15.24 15.01 -17.32
C CYS A 505 15.63 16.48 -17.56
N PRO A 506 14.90 17.49 -17.05
CA PRO A 506 15.05 18.90 -17.48
C PRO A 506 16.19 19.68 -16.81
N TYR A 507 17.07 19.05 -16.03
CA TYR A 507 18.27 19.72 -15.52
C TYR A 507 19.50 19.16 -16.21
N HIS A 508 20.05 19.91 -17.18
CA HIS A 508 21.49 20.12 -17.38
C HIS A 508 21.76 20.90 -18.68
N LYS A 509 22.08 22.20 -18.54
CA LYS A 509 23.06 22.87 -19.41
C LYS A 509 23.91 23.80 -18.54
N GLY A 510 25.21 23.50 -18.46
CA GLY A 510 26.25 24.36 -17.89
C GLY A 510 26.71 23.93 -16.51
#